data_AF-A0A963HQ34-F1
#
_entry.id   AF-A0A963HQ34-F1
#
_cell.length_a   1.000
_cell.length_b   1.000
_cell.length_c   1.000
_cell.angle_alpha   90.00
_cell.angle_beta   90.00
_cell.angle_gamma   90.00
#
_symmetry.space_group_name_H-M   'P 1'
#
loop_
_entity.id
_entity.type
_entity.pdbx_description
1 polymer ?
#
loop_
_entity_poly.entity_id
_entity_poly.type
_entity_poly.pdbx_seq_one_letter_code
_entity_poly.pdbx_strand_id
1 'polypeptide(L)'
;MADKAKGFAAKLSLDEQGELIGLLHDLGKYSAEFQGYLKSAIGLIDEDKDDYVDAQDLKGKVDHSTAGAQLIWNELSRQGKFGPIVGQLLSLCIASHHSGLIDCISPGAATPSIDKFTKRIRTPEKRSHFEEVQAKMDASIIARLHELIISPKLVEGIKNLIFKVVQHDSGNELITRFKIGLLVRFLFSCLIDADRIDTADAEKPRAAKQRQHGNYIEWAMLIERLEKKLTEFSDAEPIDKIRRNIADHCRDAAQRDKGIFTLSVPTGGGKTLASLRFALHHTQQHKMER
;
A
#
# COMPACT_ATOMS: atom_id res chain seq x y z
N MET A 1 -11.27 -7.13 -2.00
CA MET A 1 -10.04 -6.33 -2.14
C MET A 1 -10.14 -5.04 -3.00
N ALA A 2 -10.52 -5.12 -4.29
CA ALA A 2 -10.47 -3.98 -5.23
C ALA A 2 -11.19 -2.71 -4.72
N ASP A 3 -12.37 -2.86 -4.12
CA ASP A 3 -13.12 -1.74 -3.54
C ASP A 3 -12.39 -1.04 -2.37
N LYS A 4 -11.65 -1.81 -1.55
CA LYS A 4 -10.85 -1.23 -0.45
C LYS A 4 -9.69 -0.42 -1.02
N ALA A 5 -8.96 -0.98 -1.99
CA ALA A 5 -7.84 -0.29 -2.66
C ALA A 5 -8.31 0.98 -3.38
N LYS A 6 -9.46 0.91 -4.06
CA LYS A 6 -10.16 2.07 -4.64
C LYS A 6 -10.44 3.15 -3.60
N GLY A 7 -11.06 2.78 -2.48
CA GLY A 7 -11.40 3.71 -1.40
C GLY A 7 -10.17 4.39 -0.78
N PHE A 8 -9.08 3.65 -0.59
CA PHE A 8 -7.83 4.22 -0.08
C PHE A 8 -7.18 5.17 -1.09
N ALA A 9 -7.12 4.78 -2.37
CA ALA A 9 -6.52 5.58 -3.43
C ALA A 9 -7.34 6.86 -3.77
N ALA A 10 -8.64 6.85 -3.49
CA ALA A 10 -9.53 8.00 -3.68
C ALA A 10 -9.08 9.25 -2.91
N LYS A 11 -8.28 9.12 -1.83
CA LYS A 11 -7.70 10.27 -1.11
C LYS A 11 -6.84 11.18 -1.98
N LEU A 12 -6.27 10.65 -3.06
CA LEU A 12 -5.53 11.42 -4.07
C LEU A 12 -6.25 11.48 -5.42
N SER A 13 -7.56 11.19 -5.46
CA SER A 13 -8.36 11.07 -6.69
C SER A 13 -7.80 10.02 -7.66
N LEU A 14 -7.37 8.88 -7.11
CA LEU A 14 -6.82 7.74 -7.85
C LEU A 14 -7.66 6.47 -7.68
N ASP A 15 -8.98 6.62 -7.56
CA ASP A 15 -9.89 5.51 -7.31
C ASP A 15 -9.79 4.41 -8.38
N GLU A 16 -9.80 4.74 -9.67
CA GLU A 16 -9.67 3.75 -10.76
C GLU A 16 -8.32 3.03 -10.76
N GLN A 17 -7.23 3.72 -10.43
CA GLN A 17 -5.90 3.14 -10.33
C GLN A 17 -5.82 2.17 -9.16
N GLY A 18 -6.37 2.55 -8.00
CA GLY A 18 -6.47 1.70 -6.82
C GLY A 18 -7.35 0.47 -7.08
N GLU A 19 -8.47 0.66 -7.78
CA GLU A 19 -9.36 -0.43 -8.17
C GLU A 19 -8.66 -1.41 -9.11
N LEU A 20 -7.97 -0.91 -10.14
CA LEU A 20 -7.29 -1.74 -11.13
C LEU A 20 -6.17 -2.59 -10.51
N ILE A 21 -5.32 -1.99 -9.66
CA ILE A 21 -4.27 -2.77 -8.98
C ILE A 21 -4.86 -3.79 -8.02
N GLY A 22 -5.92 -3.45 -7.29
CA GLY A 22 -6.60 -4.40 -6.40
C GLY A 22 -7.29 -5.54 -7.15
N LEU A 23 -7.85 -5.26 -8.33
CA LEU A 23 -8.52 -6.24 -9.18
C LEU A 23 -7.53 -7.26 -9.76
N LEU A 24 -6.31 -6.82 -10.13
CA LEU A 24 -5.37 -7.64 -10.90
C LEU A 24 -4.16 -8.15 -10.14
N HIS A 25 -3.90 -7.71 -8.90
CA HIS A 25 -2.66 -8.04 -8.21
C HIS A 25 -2.40 -9.56 -8.11
N ASP A 26 -3.45 -10.31 -7.82
CA ASP A 26 -3.46 -11.76 -7.61
C ASP A 26 -3.83 -12.57 -8.86
N LEU A 27 -3.90 -11.95 -10.05
CA LEU A 27 -4.45 -12.60 -11.24
C LEU A 27 -3.72 -13.91 -11.58
N GLY A 28 -2.40 -14.00 -11.30
CA GLY A 28 -1.64 -15.23 -11.53
C GLY A 28 -2.08 -16.44 -10.70
N LYS A 29 -2.93 -16.25 -9.68
CA LYS A 29 -3.55 -17.34 -8.91
C LYS A 29 -4.51 -18.19 -9.76
N TYR A 30 -4.93 -17.74 -10.95
CA TYR A 30 -5.74 -18.53 -11.89
C TYR A 30 -4.94 -19.65 -12.59
N SER A 31 -3.61 -19.60 -12.54
CA SER A 31 -2.75 -20.64 -13.13
C SER A 31 -3.00 -22.01 -12.50
N ALA A 32 -2.87 -23.07 -13.29
CA ALA A 32 -3.02 -24.43 -12.76
C ALA A 32 -1.99 -24.73 -11.67
N GLU A 33 -0.76 -24.23 -11.83
CA GLU A 33 0.31 -24.36 -10.84
C GLU A 33 -0.11 -23.77 -9.48
N PHE A 34 -0.63 -22.54 -9.47
CA PHE A 34 -1.03 -21.90 -8.21
C PHE A 34 -2.28 -22.56 -7.61
N GLN A 35 -3.23 -23.01 -8.44
CA GLN A 35 -4.40 -23.74 -7.98
C GLN A 35 -4.03 -25.11 -7.38
N GLY A 36 -3.07 -25.83 -7.95
CA GLY A 36 -2.52 -27.07 -7.39
C GLY A 36 -1.86 -26.84 -6.03
N TYR A 37 -1.07 -25.77 -5.93
CA TYR A 37 -0.50 -25.30 -4.66
C TYR A 37 -1.57 -25.05 -3.60
N LEU A 38 -2.63 -24.29 -3.93
CA LEU A 38 -3.71 -23.99 -2.99
C LEU A 38 -4.44 -25.26 -2.53
N LYS A 39 -4.79 -26.16 -3.46
CA LYS A 39 -5.48 -27.41 -3.14
C LYS A 39 -4.65 -28.32 -2.24
N SER A 40 -3.34 -28.38 -2.46
CA SER A 40 -2.41 -29.11 -1.58
C SER A 40 -2.34 -28.46 -0.19
N ALA A 41 -2.26 -27.12 -0.13
CA ALA A 41 -2.20 -26.37 1.13
C ALA A 41 -3.42 -26.57 2.05
N ILE A 42 -4.60 -26.84 1.49
CA ILE A 42 -5.83 -27.08 2.24
C ILE A 42 -6.19 -28.57 2.37
N GLY A 43 -5.30 -29.47 1.96
CA GLY A 43 -5.47 -30.92 2.09
C GLY A 43 -6.53 -31.53 1.16
N LEU A 44 -6.86 -30.87 0.04
CA LEU A 44 -7.74 -31.44 -0.98
C LEU A 44 -7.02 -32.40 -1.94
N ILE A 45 -5.70 -32.31 -2.01
CA ILE A 45 -4.84 -33.27 -2.71
C ILE A 45 -4.08 -34.04 -1.64
N ASP A 46 -4.25 -35.36 -1.67
CA ASP A 46 -3.58 -36.29 -0.76
C ASP A 46 -2.08 -36.32 -1.04
N GLU A 47 -1.25 -36.43 0.01
CA GLU A 47 0.23 -36.39 -0.09
C GLU A 47 0.79 -37.51 -0.98
N ASP A 48 0.04 -38.62 -1.10
CA ASP A 48 0.39 -39.80 -1.89
C ASP A 48 0.04 -39.67 -3.39
N LYS A 49 -0.50 -38.54 -3.85
CA LYS A 49 -0.84 -38.32 -5.27
C LYS A 49 0.25 -37.57 -6.02
N ASP A 50 0.42 -37.92 -7.30
CA ASP A 50 1.38 -37.28 -8.21
C ASP A 50 1.17 -35.76 -8.37
N ASP A 51 -0.06 -35.27 -8.15
CA ASP A 51 -0.42 -33.85 -8.22
C ASP A 51 -0.16 -33.08 -6.91
N TYR A 52 0.30 -33.76 -5.84
CA TYR A 52 0.60 -33.13 -4.56
C TYR A 52 1.88 -32.30 -4.64
N VAL A 53 1.84 -31.14 -4.01
CA VAL A 53 3.03 -30.31 -3.80
C VAL A 53 3.13 -29.90 -2.34
N ASP A 54 4.36 -29.90 -1.81
CA ASP A 54 4.62 -29.39 -0.46
C ASP A 54 4.34 -27.89 -0.41
N ALA A 55 3.19 -27.54 0.15
CA ALA A 55 2.73 -26.17 0.24
C ALA A 55 3.52 -25.32 1.26
N GLN A 56 4.20 -25.94 2.23
CA GLN A 56 5.07 -25.21 3.15
C GLN A 56 6.37 -24.80 2.44
N ASP A 57 6.95 -25.72 1.68
CA ASP A 57 8.17 -25.47 0.93
C ASP A 57 7.96 -24.51 -0.25
N LEU A 58 6.79 -24.53 -0.88
CA LEU A 58 6.45 -23.65 -2.00
C LEU A 58 5.92 -22.27 -1.58
N LYS A 59 5.71 -22.03 -0.28
CA LYS A 59 5.16 -20.78 0.22
C LYS A 59 6.02 -19.59 -0.24
N GLY A 60 5.41 -18.70 -1.03
CA GLY A 60 6.07 -17.51 -1.58
C GLY A 60 7.02 -17.77 -2.75
N LYS A 61 7.10 -19.01 -3.27
CA LYS A 61 7.94 -19.37 -4.42
C LYS A 61 7.18 -19.43 -5.75
N VAL A 62 5.88 -19.75 -5.71
CA VAL A 62 5.02 -19.79 -6.91
C VAL A 62 4.63 -18.36 -7.32
N ASP A 63 4.97 -18.00 -8.55
CA ASP A 63 4.69 -16.66 -9.06
C ASP A 63 3.20 -16.49 -9.34
N HIS A 64 2.62 -15.42 -8.81
CA HIS A 64 1.23 -15.04 -9.09
C HIS A 64 1.04 -13.54 -9.32
N SER A 65 2.08 -12.75 -9.07
CA SER A 65 2.07 -11.31 -9.28
C SER A 65 2.41 -10.91 -10.72
N THR A 66 3.10 -11.76 -11.51
CA THR A 66 3.63 -11.31 -12.80
C THR A 66 2.56 -11.18 -13.87
N ALA A 67 1.61 -12.13 -13.94
CA ALA A 67 0.57 -12.10 -14.97
C ALA A 67 -0.27 -10.82 -14.94
N GLY A 68 -0.71 -10.38 -13.74
CA GLY A 68 -1.44 -9.12 -13.58
C GLY A 68 -0.62 -7.89 -13.99
N ALA A 69 0.68 -7.86 -13.64
CA ALA A 69 1.59 -6.79 -14.05
C ALA A 69 1.82 -6.78 -15.58
N GLN A 70 1.95 -7.95 -16.20
CA GLN A 70 2.07 -8.08 -17.66
C GLN A 70 0.82 -7.56 -18.36
N LEU A 71 -0.37 -7.87 -17.84
CA LEU A 71 -1.63 -7.44 -18.41
C LEU A 71 -1.74 -5.91 -18.44
N ILE A 72 -1.53 -5.25 -17.30
CA ILE A 72 -1.56 -3.78 -17.21
C ILE A 72 -0.54 -3.15 -18.18
N TRP A 73 0.68 -3.67 -18.20
CA TRP A 73 1.71 -3.14 -19.10
C TRP A 73 1.32 -3.28 -20.57
N ASN A 74 0.80 -4.44 -20.98
CA ASN A 74 0.40 -4.70 -22.35
C ASN A 74 -0.74 -3.78 -22.80
N GLU A 75 -1.69 -3.48 -21.92
CA GLU A 75 -2.81 -2.58 -22.22
C GLU A 75 -2.37 -1.11 -22.27
N LEU A 76 -1.60 -0.64 -21.28
CA LEU A 76 -1.33 0.80 -21.12
C LEU A 76 -0.07 1.28 -21.85
N SER A 77 0.93 0.42 -22.10
CA SER A 77 2.18 0.84 -22.77
C SER A 77 2.00 1.36 -24.19
N ARG A 78 0.84 1.11 -24.81
CA ARG A 78 0.50 1.59 -26.15
C ARG A 78 -0.41 2.82 -26.13
N GLN A 79 -0.87 3.26 -24.95
CA GLN A 79 -1.82 4.36 -24.81
C GLN A 79 -1.13 5.72 -24.77
N GLY A 80 -0.92 6.32 -25.93
CA GLY A 80 -0.35 7.67 -26.05
C GLY A 80 1.00 7.80 -25.33
N LYS A 81 1.36 9.03 -24.94
CA LYS A 81 2.67 9.31 -24.32
C LYS A 81 2.75 8.99 -22.83
N PHE A 82 1.62 9.08 -22.12
CA PHE A 82 1.57 8.87 -20.65
C PHE A 82 1.21 7.44 -20.26
N GLY A 83 0.59 6.65 -21.15
CA GLY A 83 0.23 5.25 -20.89
C GLY A 83 1.41 4.39 -20.42
N PRO A 84 2.60 4.44 -21.04
CA PRO A 84 3.77 3.71 -20.53
C PRO A 84 4.15 4.08 -19.10
N ILE A 85 4.08 5.37 -18.73
CA ILE A 85 4.41 5.81 -17.37
C ILE A 85 3.41 5.22 -16.39
N VAL A 86 2.11 5.38 -16.66
CA VAL A 86 1.04 4.86 -15.80
C VAL A 86 1.10 3.33 -15.70
N GLY A 87 1.24 2.66 -16.84
CA GLY A 87 1.40 1.21 -16.92
C GLY A 87 2.57 0.71 -16.08
N GLN A 88 3.72 1.37 -16.14
CA GLN A 88 4.88 1.00 -15.31
C GLN A 88 4.59 1.15 -13.82
N LEU A 89 4.02 2.28 -13.36
CA LEU A 89 3.75 2.51 -11.94
C LEU A 89 2.76 1.49 -11.37
N LEU A 90 1.67 1.20 -12.09
CA LEU A 90 0.67 0.23 -11.65
C LEU A 90 1.22 -1.21 -11.71
N SER A 91 1.95 -1.56 -12.77
CA SER A 91 2.60 -2.87 -12.90
C SER A 91 3.64 -3.10 -11.80
N LEU A 92 4.37 -2.06 -11.37
CA LEU A 92 5.30 -2.14 -10.26
C LEU A 92 4.59 -2.45 -8.94
N CYS A 93 3.43 -1.83 -8.69
CA CYS A 93 2.66 -2.11 -7.49
C CYS A 93 2.24 -3.58 -7.44
N ILE A 94 1.69 -4.10 -8.55
CA ILE A 94 1.30 -5.51 -8.66
C ILE A 94 2.51 -6.43 -8.57
N ALA A 95 3.56 -6.24 -9.37
CA ALA A 95 4.69 -7.17 -9.41
C ALA A 95 5.45 -7.29 -8.07
N SER A 96 5.24 -6.33 -7.15
CA SER A 96 5.98 -6.17 -5.90
C SER A 96 5.20 -6.56 -4.64
N HIS A 97 3.93 -6.95 -4.74
CA HIS A 97 3.03 -6.98 -3.58
C HIS A 97 3.40 -8.02 -2.49
N HIS A 98 4.27 -8.99 -2.77
CA HIS A 98 4.83 -9.89 -1.74
C HIS A 98 6.25 -9.56 -1.29
N SER A 99 7.07 -9.02 -2.18
CA SER A 99 8.51 -8.81 -1.93
C SER A 99 8.84 -7.41 -1.41
N GLY A 100 7.87 -6.50 -1.42
CA GLY A 100 8.15 -5.07 -1.38
C GLY A 100 8.55 -4.54 -2.77
N LEU A 101 8.51 -3.21 -2.93
CA LEU A 101 8.82 -2.53 -4.19
C LEU A 101 10.21 -2.93 -4.72
N ILE A 102 10.23 -3.48 -5.92
CA ILE A 102 11.47 -3.88 -6.59
C ILE A 102 12.24 -2.66 -7.11
N ASP A 103 13.57 -2.75 -7.12
CA ASP A 103 14.37 -1.85 -7.92
C ASP A 103 14.11 -2.09 -9.42
N CYS A 104 13.85 -1.03 -10.17
CA CYS A 104 13.70 -1.13 -11.63
C CYS A 104 15.05 -1.30 -12.34
N ILE A 105 16.13 -0.83 -11.74
CA ILE A 105 17.48 -0.81 -12.32
C ILE A 105 18.47 -1.33 -11.27
N SER A 106 19.41 -2.20 -11.65
CA SER A 106 20.50 -2.61 -10.73
C SER A 106 21.56 -1.52 -10.56
N PRO A 107 22.18 -1.38 -9.37
CA PRO A 107 23.30 -0.47 -9.19
C PRO A 107 24.50 -0.93 -10.04
N GLY A 108 24.90 -0.10 -11.01
CA GLY A 108 26.01 -0.37 -11.93
C GLY A 108 27.34 0.10 -11.35
N ALA A 109 27.89 -0.60 -10.36
CA ALA A 109 29.23 -0.30 -9.85
C ALA A 109 30.34 -1.08 -10.57
N ALA A 110 30.08 -2.34 -10.97
CA ALA A 110 31.05 -3.21 -11.64
C ALA A 110 30.44 -4.08 -12.76
N THR A 111 29.13 -4.00 -12.97
CA THR A 111 28.40 -4.72 -14.03
C THR A 111 27.46 -3.75 -14.74
N PRO A 112 27.10 -4.00 -16.02
CA PRO A 112 26.11 -3.20 -16.71
C PRO A 112 24.80 -3.15 -15.94
N SER A 113 24.22 -1.96 -15.82
CA SER A 113 22.89 -1.78 -15.21
C SER A 113 21.86 -2.65 -15.93
N ILE A 114 21.14 -3.45 -15.17
CA ILE A 114 20.10 -4.36 -15.67
C ILE A 114 18.75 -3.68 -15.50
N ASP A 115 17.97 -3.60 -16.58
CA ASP A 115 16.56 -3.22 -16.54
C ASP A 115 15.74 -4.38 -15.94
N LYS A 116 15.61 -4.36 -14.62
CA LYS A 116 14.88 -5.36 -13.84
C LYS A 116 13.38 -5.27 -14.09
N PHE A 117 12.83 -4.08 -14.36
CA PHE A 117 11.42 -3.92 -14.67
C PHE A 117 11.06 -4.64 -15.98
N THR A 118 11.76 -4.32 -17.08
CA THR A 118 11.52 -4.98 -18.37
C THR A 118 11.78 -6.47 -18.28
N LYS A 119 12.80 -6.91 -17.51
CA LYS A 119 13.02 -8.34 -17.24
C LYS A 119 11.83 -8.98 -16.53
N ARG A 120 11.23 -8.32 -15.54
CA ARG A 120 10.04 -8.80 -14.81
C ARG A 120 8.83 -8.90 -15.74
N ILE A 121 8.57 -7.87 -16.54
CA ILE A 121 7.46 -7.83 -17.50
C ILE A 121 7.63 -8.83 -18.66
N ARG A 122 8.87 -9.13 -19.06
CA ARG A 122 9.17 -10.14 -20.08
C ARG A 122 9.38 -11.53 -19.48
N THR A 123 8.86 -11.80 -18.28
CA THR A 123 8.88 -13.16 -17.73
C THR A 123 8.17 -14.10 -18.72
N PRO A 124 8.83 -15.21 -19.13
CA PRO A 124 8.25 -16.13 -20.10
C PRO A 124 7.00 -16.84 -19.58
N GLU A 125 6.14 -17.28 -20.51
CA GLU A 125 4.87 -17.95 -20.23
C GLU A 125 5.01 -19.11 -19.25
N LYS A 126 6.02 -19.97 -19.42
CA LYS A 126 6.30 -21.11 -18.51
C LYS A 126 6.49 -20.74 -17.03
N ARG A 127 6.61 -19.46 -16.69
CA ARG A 127 6.82 -18.97 -15.32
C ARG A 127 5.72 -18.00 -14.88
N SER A 128 5.20 -17.16 -15.77
CA SER A 128 4.13 -16.23 -15.41
C SER A 128 2.73 -16.78 -15.67
N HIS A 129 2.61 -17.81 -16.51
CA HIS A 129 1.35 -18.43 -16.95
C HIS A 129 0.36 -17.40 -17.50
N PHE A 130 0.86 -16.39 -18.21
CA PHE A 130 0.07 -15.23 -18.62
C PHE A 130 -1.07 -15.60 -19.56
N GLU A 131 -0.80 -16.39 -20.59
CA GLU A 131 -1.79 -16.84 -21.57
C GLU A 131 -2.84 -17.74 -20.90
N GLU A 132 -2.40 -18.66 -20.05
CA GLU A 132 -3.31 -19.54 -19.28
C GLU A 132 -4.24 -18.71 -18.38
N VAL A 133 -3.66 -17.80 -17.59
CA VAL A 133 -4.37 -16.94 -16.66
C VAL A 133 -5.36 -16.06 -17.39
N GLN A 134 -4.97 -15.47 -18.53
CA GLN A 134 -5.85 -14.64 -19.33
C GLN A 134 -7.04 -15.43 -19.89
N ALA A 135 -6.81 -16.67 -20.33
CA ALA A 135 -7.88 -17.54 -20.85
C ALA A 135 -8.88 -18.00 -19.77
N LYS A 136 -8.44 -18.11 -18.51
CA LYS A 136 -9.27 -18.55 -17.38
C LYS A 136 -9.93 -17.41 -16.62
N MET A 137 -9.59 -16.16 -16.92
CA MET A 137 -10.07 -14.99 -16.20
C MET A 137 -11.61 -14.90 -16.28
N ASP A 138 -12.24 -14.58 -15.15
CA ASP A 138 -13.70 -14.47 -15.09
C ASP A 138 -14.22 -13.34 -15.98
N ALA A 139 -15.37 -13.57 -16.64
CA ALA A 139 -15.98 -12.60 -17.54
C ALA A 139 -16.27 -11.25 -16.86
N SER A 140 -16.60 -11.25 -15.56
CA SER A 140 -16.81 -10.03 -14.78
C SER A 140 -15.53 -9.22 -14.58
N ILE A 141 -14.39 -9.90 -14.36
CA ILE A 141 -13.07 -9.26 -14.25
C ILE A 141 -12.66 -8.68 -15.60
N ILE A 142 -12.85 -9.43 -16.70
CA ILE A 142 -12.57 -8.95 -18.06
C ILE A 142 -13.39 -7.70 -18.38
N ALA A 143 -14.70 -7.73 -18.12
CA ALA A 143 -15.58 -6.59 -18.37
C ALA A 143 -15.13 -5.36 -17.57
N ARG A 144 -14.84 -5.53 -16.27
CA ARG A 144 -14.42 -4.42 -15.42
C ARG A 144 -13.04 -3.87 -15.77
N LEU A 145 -12.11 -4.76 -16.14
CA LEU A 145 -10.80 -4.39 -16.67
C LEU A 145 -10.94 -3.49 -17.90
N HIS A 146 -11.74 -3.91 -18.88
CA HIS A 146 -11.96 -3.14 -20.09
C HIS A 146 -12.55 -1.76 -19.78
N GLU A 147 -13.55 -1.67 -18.90
CA GLU A 147 -14.11 -0.38 -18.47
C GLU A 147 -13.06 0.55 -17.86
N LEU A 148 -12.18 0.04 -17.00
CA LEU A 148 -11.12 0.83 -16.35
C LEU A 148 -10.04 1.26 -17.36
N ILE A 149 -9.61 0.37 -18.24
CA ILE A 149 -8.52 0.63 -19.21
C ILE A 149 -8.89 1.66 -20.27
N ILE A 150 -10.17 1.71 -20.68
CA ILE A 150 -10.65 2.72 -21.64
C ILE A 150 -10.99 4.05 -20.96
N SER A 151 -11.13 4.08 -19.64
CA SER A 151 -11.43 5.31 -18.90
C SER A 151 -10.26 6.28 -18.98
N PRO A 152 -10.46 7.52 -19.48
CA PRO A 152 -9.40 8.52 -19.51
C PRO A 152 -8.86 8.84 -18.11
N LYS A 153 -9.70 8.73 -17.08
CA LYS A 153 -9.35 9.02 -15.68
C LYS A 153 -8.22 8.15 -15.16
N LEU A 154 -8.09 6.92 -15.66
CA LEU A 154 -7.01 6.01 -15.29
C LEU A 154 -5.63 6.59 -15.64
N VAL A 155 -5.49 7.19 -16.83
CA VAL A 155 -4.23 7.83 -17.24
C VAL A 155 -4.14 9.27 -16.73
N GLU A 156 -5.24 10.02 -16.80
CA GLU A 156 -5.30 11.43 -16.43
C GLU A 156 -5.09 11.67 -14.94
N GLY A 157 -5.58 10.79 -14.06
CA GLY A 157 -5.42 10.93 -12.61
C GLY A 157 -3.95 11.00 -12.20
N ILE A 158 -3.14 10.03 -12.62
CA ILE A 158 -1.70 10.02 -12.35
C ILE A 158 -0.99 11.16 -13.10
N LYS A 159 -1.33 11.40 -14.38
CA LYS A 159 -0.75 12.51 -15.15
C LYS A 159 -0.94 13.85 -14.44
N ASN A 160 -2.14 14.12 -13.92
CA ASN A 160 -2.47 15.36 -13.23
C ASN A 160 -1.70 15.51 -11.92
N LEU A 161 -1.51 14.44 -11.15
CA LEU A 161 -0.67 14.46 -9.95
C LEU A 161 0.80 14.70 -10.26
N ILE A 162 1.35 14.01 -11.26
CA ILE A 162 2.73 14.23 -11.72
C ILE A 162 2.90 15.69 -12.14
N PHE A 163 1.94 16.24 -12.89
CA PHE A 163 1.98 17.63 -13.31
C PHE A 163 1.96 18.60 -12.13
N LYS A 164 1.10 18.38 -11.13
CA LYS A 164 1.08 19.17 -9.89
C LYS A 164 2.41 19.13 -9.14
N VAL A 165 3.05 17.95 -9.04
CA VAL A 165 4.37 17.80 -8.43
C VAL A 165 5.42 18.59 -9.19
N VAL A 166 5.46 18.44 -10.53
CA VAL A 166 6.42 19.15 -11.39
C VAL A 166 6.24 20.67 -11.31
N GLN A 167 4.99 21.15 -11.26
CA GLN A 167 4.70 22.58 -11.12
C GLN A 167 5.11 23.14 -9.76
N HIS A 168 4.85 22.42 -8.68
CA HIS A 168 5.16 22.88 -7.32
C HIS A 168 6.67 22.89 -7.04
N ASP A 169 7.39 21.90 -7.53
CA ASP A 169 8.82 21.72 -7.29
C ASP A 169 9.67 22.03 -8.54
N SER A 170 9.17 22.94 -9.38
CA SER A 170 9.81 23.32 -10.64
C SER A 170 11.24 23.78 -10.37
N GLY A 171 12.21 23.18 -11.06
CA GLY A 171 13.64 23.49 -10.91
C GLY A 171 14.40 22.58 -9.94
N ASN A 172 13.75 21.67 -9.21
CA ASN A 172 14.42 20.63 -8.43
C ASN A 172 14.02 19.22 -8.92
N GLU A 173 14.80 18.72 -9.87
CA GLU A 173 14.56 17.41 -10.49
C GLU A 173 14.62 16.25 -9.48
N LEU A 174 15.54 16.32 -8.51
CA LEU A 174 15.68 15.30 -7.48
C LEU A 174 14.41 15.18 -6.63
N ILE A 175 13.89 16.32 -6.16
CA ILE A 175 12.66 16.37 -5.35
C ILE A 175 11.45 15.95 -6.17
N THR A 176 11.37 16.36 -7.43
CA THR A 176 10.29 15.96 -8.34
C THR A 176 10.26 14.43 -8.51
N ARG A 177 11.40 13.82 -8.86
CA ARG A 177 11.51 12.36 -9.03
C ARG A 177 11.22 11.62 -7.72
N PHE A 178 11.70 12.13 -6.60
CA PHE A 178 11.41 11.57 -5.27
C PHE A 178 9.91 11.56 -4.96
N LYS A 179 9.22 12.68 -5.20
CA LYS A 179 7.76 12.79 -4.98
C LYS A 179 6.95 11.91 -5.93
N ILE A 180 7.38 11.73 -7.17
CA ILE A 180 6.77 10.72 -8.07
C ILE A 180 6.98 9.31 -7.52
N GLY A 181 8.15 9.02 -6.94
CA GLY A 181 8.37 7.75 -6.22
C GLY A 181 7.45 7.57 -5.01
N LEU A 182 7.12 8.66 -4.28
CA LEU A 182 6.15 8.62 -3.19
C LEU A 182 4.72 8.30 -3.69
N LEU A 183 4.35 8.75 -4.89
CA LEU A 183 3.08 8.39 -5.51
C LEU A 183 2.97 6.87 -5.75
N VAL A 184 4.05 6.23 -6.22
CA VAL A 184 4.10 4.76 -6.35
C VAL A 184 3.96 4.09 -5.00
N ARG A 185 4.70 4.58 -3.98
CA ARG A 185 4.61 4.05 -2.61
C ARG A 185 3.21 4.18 -2.03
N PHE A 186 2.50 5.26 -2.33
CA PHE A 186 1.11 5.47 -1.91
C PHE A 186 0.16 4.44 -2.55
N LEU A 187 0.22 4.25 -3.87
CA LEU A 187 -0.61 3.23 -4.54
C LEU A 187 -0.27 1.82 -4.05
N PHE A 188 1.02 1.53 -3.88
CA PHE A 188 1.50 0.28 -3.30
C PHE A 188 0.96 0.07 -1.88
N SER A 189 1.00 1.08 -1.00
CA SER A 189 0.44 0.96 0.35
C SER A 189 -1.07 0.74 0.33
N CYS A 190 -1.81 1.41 -0.59
CA CYS A 190 -3.24 1.16 -0.76
C CYS A 190 -3.52 -0.29 -1.12
N LEU A 191 -2.73 -0.89 -2.02
CA LEU A 191 -2.85 -2.30 -2.39
C LEU A 191 -2.54 -3.23 -1.20
N ILE A 192 -1.41 -3.03 -0.54
CA ILE A 192 -0.98 -3.88 0.58
C ILE A 192 -1.95 -3.82 1.76
N ASP A 193 -2.44 -2.63 2.10
CA ASP A 193 -3.41 -2.49 3.19
C ASP A 193 -4.74 -3.13 2.80
N ALA A 194 -5.19 -2.96 1.55
CA ALA A 194 -6.39 -3.62 1.06
C ALA A 194 -6.27 -5.15 1.13
N ASP A 195 -5.16 -5.72 0.66
CA ASP A 195 -4.88 -7.16 0.67
C ASP A 195 -4.85 -7.76 2.07
N ARG A 196 -4.07 -7.14 2.96
CA ARG A 196 -3.96 -7.58 4.36
C ARG A 196 -5.29 -7.50 5.09
N ILE A 197 -6.07 -6.45 4.85
CA ILE A 197 -7.40 -6.31 5.46
C ILE A 197 -8.35 -7.37 4.90
N ASP A 198 -8.37 -7.60 3.59
CA ASP A 198 -9.22 -8.61 2.95
C ASP A 198 -8.92 -10.01 3.51
N THR A 199 -7.64 -10.38 3.56
CA THR A 199 -7.16 -11.65 4.12
C THR A 199 -7.55 -11.77 5.60
N ALA A 200 -7.28 -10.75 6.42
CA ALA A 200 -7.62 -10.77 7.84
C ALA A 200 -9.13 -10.85 8.09
N ASP A 201 -9.94 -10.19 7.25
CA ASP A 201 -11.40 -10.21 7.36
C ASP A 201 -11.95 -11.59 6.97
N ALA A 202 -11.37 -12.24 5.96
CA ALA A 202 -11.72 -13.60 5.53
C ALA A 202 -11.32 -14.66 6.57
N GLU A 203 -10.12 -14.56 7.15
CA GLU A 203 -9.64 -15.49 8.18
C GLU A 203 -10.39 -15.32 9.51
N LYS A 204 -10.80 -14.09 9.85
CA LYS A 204 -11.47 -13.78 11.13
C LYS A 204 -12.79 -13.02 10.93
N PRO A 205 -13.84 -13.67 10.40
CA PRO A 205 -15.11 -12.99 10.09
C PRO A 205 -15.79 -12.34 11.31
N ARG A 206 -15.58 -12.89 12.52
CA ARG A 206 -16.11 -12.28 13.75
C ARG A 206 -15.41 -10.97 14.11
N ALA A 207 -14.09 -10.90 13.91
CA ALA A 207 -13.32 -9.67 14.12
C ALA A 207 -13.60 -8.65 13.01
N ALA A 208 -13.84 -9.11 11.78
CA ALA A 208 -14.26 -8.26 10.67
C ALA A 208 -15.52 -7.43 11.02
N LYS A 209 -16.49 -8.04 11.71
CA LYS A 209 -17.71 -7.35 12.18
C LYS A 209 -17.46 -6.24 13.20
N GLN A 210 -16.29 -6.20 13.83
CA GLN A 210 -15.91 -5.19 14.83
C GLN A 210 -15.08 -4.05 14.21
N ARG A 211 -14.79 -4.11 12.90
CA ARG A 211 -14.09 -3.03 12.18
C ARG A 211 -14.92 -1.75 12.26
N GLN A 212 -14.24 -0.64 12.50
CA GLN A 212 -14.90 0.66 12.66
C GLN A 212 -15.33 1.27 11.32
N HIS A 213 -14.75 0.87 10.18
CA HIS A 213 -15.11 1.34 8.83
C HIS A 213 -15.24 2.88 8.72
N GLY A 214 -14.35 3.63 9.37
CA GLY A 214 -14.41 5.10 9.41
C GLY A 214 -15.21 5.67 10.59
N ASN A 215 -16.03 4.86 11.28
CA ASN A 215 -16.73 5.22 12.51
C ASN A 215 -15.79 5.10 13.73
N TYR A 216 -14.69 5.84 13.68
CA TYR A 216 -13.73 5.88 14.76
C TYR A 216 -14.27 6.67 15.95
N ILE A 217 -13.78 6.35 17.14
CA ILE A 217 -14.04 7.16 18.34
C ILE A 217 -13.50 8.57 18.10
N GLU A 218 -14.34 9.57 18.38
CA GLU A 218 -14.02 10.99 18.27
C GLU A 218 -12.73 11.36 19.01
N TRP A 219 -11.94 12.24 18.41
CA TRP A 219 -10.68 12.72 18.99
C TRP A 219 -10.87 13.25 20.42
N ALA A 220 -11.98 13.96 20.66
CA ALA A 220 -12.31 14.53 21.97
C ALA A 220 -12.35 13.47 23.09
N MET A 221 -12.95 12.30 22.82
CA MET A 221 -13.04 11.20 23.79
C MET A 221 -11.67 10.57 24.05
N LEU A 222 -10.81 10.48 23.04
CA LEU A 222 -9.45 9.98 23.21
C LEU A 222 -8.58 10.96 23.99
N ILE A 223 -8.74 12.26 23.73
CA ILE A 223 -8.07 13.34 24.47
C ILE A 223 -8.50 13.30 25.93
N GLU A 224 -9.80 13.24 26.22
CA GLU A 224 -10.31 13.18 27.60
C GLU A 224 -9.70 12.00 28.37
N ARG A 225 -9.66 10.81 27.76
CA ARG A 225 -9.04 9.62 28.37
C ARG A 225 -7.55 9.81 28.64
N LEU A 226 -6.83 10.42 27.70
CA LEU A 226 -5.40 10.68 27.86
C LEU A 226 -5.14 11.74 28.94
N GLU A 227 -5.86 12.87 28.91
CA GLU A 227 -5.73 13.94 29.90
C GLU A 227 -6.05 13.42 31.31
N LYS A 228 -7.12 12.64 31.46
CA LYS A 228 -7.43 11.96 32.72
C LYS A 228 -6.27 11.08 33.18
N LYS A 229 -5.73 10.25 32.29
CA LYS A 229 -4.58 9.40 32.61
C LYS A 229 -3.35 10.20 33.04
N LEU A 230 -3.11 11.35 32.43
CA LEU A 230 -1.99 12.23 32.78
C LEU A 230 -2.12 12.82 34.19
N THR A 231 -3.34 13.03 34.70
CA THR A 231 -3.56 13.51 36.08
C THR A 231 -3.23 12.48 37.17
N GLU A 232 -3.16 11.19 36.82
CA GLU A 232 -2.84 10.11 37.77
C GLU A 232 -1.34 10.04 38.10
N PHE A 233 -0.47 10.73 37.35
CA PHE A 233 0.96 10.73 37.60
C PHE A 233 1.33 11.67 38.75
N SER A 234 2.17 11.17 39.66
CA SER A 234 2.71 11.90 40.81
C SER A 234 3.47 13.16 40.39
N ASP A 235 3.56 14.14 41.30
CA ASP A 235 4.46 15.31 41.22
C ASP A 235 5.53 15.28 42.33
N ALA A 236 5.75 14.13 42.95
CA ALA A 236 6.62 13.99 44.11
C ALA A 236 8.08 14.30 43.78
N GLU A 237 8.57 13.82 42.63
CA GLU A 237 9.97 13.95 42.26
C GLU A 237 10.21 15.10 41.27
N PRO A 238 11.40 15.75 41.29
CA PRO A 238 11.75 16.78 40.31
C PRO A 238 11.60 16.32 38.85
N ILE A 239 11.89 15.04 38.58
CA ILE A 239 11.74 14.46 37.24
C ILE A 239 10.29 14.41 36.77
N ASP A 240 9.32 14.28 37.68
CA ASP A 240 7.91 14.22 37.30
C ASP A 240 7.40 15.57 36.85
N LYS A 241 7.87 16.65 37.49
CA LYS A 241 7.62 18.04 37.06
C LYS A 241 8.19 18.30 35.66
N ILE A 242 9.40 17.80 35.38
CA ILE A 242 10.01 17.90 34.05
C ILE A 242 9.18 17.15 33.01
N ARG A 243 8.77 15.91 33.30
CA ARG A 243 7.91 15.11 32.40
C ARG A 243 6.59 15.82 32.10
N ARG A 244 5.96 16.41 33.12
CA ARG A 244 4.72 17.19 32.94
C ARG A 244 4.95 18.42 32.07
N ASN A 245 6.02 19.18 32.34
CA ASN A 245 6.37 20.34 31.51
C ASN A 245 6.62 19.95 30.03
N ILE A 246 7.30 18.83 29.78
CA ILE A 246 7.48 18.30 28.42
C ILE A 246 6.13 17.97 27.78
N ALA A 247 5.23 17.30 28.51
CA ALA A 247 3.90 16.97 28.01
C ALA A 247 3.04 18.22 27.74
N ASP A 248 3.15 19.27 28.56
CA ASP A 248 2.47 20.55 28.34
C ASP A 248 3.00 21.27 27.11
N HIS A 249 4.34 21.34 26.94
CA HIS A 249 4.94 21.88 25.72
C HIS A 249 4.50 21.12 24.46
N CYS A 250 4.39 19.79 24.53
CA CYS A 250 3.84 18.99 23.44
C CYS A 250 2.37 19.30 23.15
N ARG A 251 1.52 19.49 24.17
CA ARG A 251 0.12 19.91 23.96
C ARG A 251 0.06 21.28 23.29
N ASP A 252 0.82 22.25 23.78
CA ASP A 252 0.78 23.62 23.28
C ASP A 252 1.33 23.70 21.84
N ALA A 253 2.35 22.90 21.52
CA ALA A 253 2.88 22.77 20.16
C ALA A 253 1.86 22.21 19.16
N ALA A 254 0.82 21.50 19.60
CA ALA A 254 -0.21 20.95 18.74
C ALA A 254 -1.01 22.02 17.97
N GLN A 255 -0.98 23.26 18.44
CA GLN A 255 -1.63 24.41 17.80
C GLN A 255 -0.89 24.94 16.56
N ARG A 256 0.36 24.52 16.36
CA ARG A 256 1.16 24.91 15.18
C ARG A 256 0.55 24.34 13.90
N ASP A 257 0.86 24.95 12.76
CA ASP A 257 0.46 24.45 11.44
C ASP A 257 0.98 23.04 11.16
N LYS A 258 0.26 22.30 10.32
CA LYS A 258 0.65 20.94 9.90
C LYS A 258 2.05 20.93 9.30
N GLY A 259 2.87 19.96 9.72
CA GLY A 259 4.25 19.86 9.26
C GLY A 259 4.99 18.66 9.87
N ILE A 260 6.32 18.69 9.74
CA ILE A 260 7.21 17.69 10.34
C ILE A 260 7.72 18.24 11.66
N PHE A 261 7.55 17.46 12.73
CA PHE A 261 7.94 17.83 14.09
C PHE A 261 8.99 16.87 14.63
N THR A 262 9.92 17.40 15.43
CA THR A 262 10.94 16.63 16.13
C THR A 262 10.77 16.80 17.63
N LEU A 263 10.89 15.69 18.39
CA LEU A 263 10.82 15.69 19.85
C LEU A 263 12.12 15.10 20.41
N SER A 264 13.04 15.99 20.79
CA SER A 264 14.34 15.62 21.38
C SER A 264 14.22 15.54 22.90
N VAL A 265 13.96 14.34 23.42
CA VAL A 265 13.82 14.07 24.86
C VAL A 265 14.59 12.79 25.21
N PRO A 266 15.37 12.75 26.31
CA PRO A 266 16.12 11.56 26.71
C PRO A 266 15.20 10.39 27.08
N THR A 267 15.77 9.19 27.17
CA THR A 267 15.05 8.00 27.67
C THR A 267 14.57 8.25 29.10
N GLY A 268 13.35 7.80 29.43
CA GLY A 268 12.72 8.09 30.71
C GLY A 268 12.06 9.47 30.83
N GLY A 269 12.21 10.37 29.84
CA GLY A 269 11.61 11.71 29.84
C GLY A 269 10.14 11.80 29.42
N GLY A 270 9.41 10.68 29.34
CA GLY A 270 7.96 10.70 29.07
C GLY A 270 7.55 10.85 27.60
N LYS A 271 8.46 10.59 26.64
CA LYS A 271 8.24 10.76 25.19
C LYS A 271 6.92 10.19 24.69
N THR A 272 6.56 8.98 25.09
CA THR A 272 5.40 8.26 24.55
C THR A 272 4.08 8.98 24.81
N LEU A 273 3.83 9.40 26.05
CA LEU A 273 2.58 10.10 26.39
C LEU A 273 2.61 11.56 25.93
N ALA A 274 3.78 12.21 25.97
CA ALA A 274 3.94 13.57 25.47
C ALA A 274 3.67 13.66 23.95
N SER A 275 4.24 12.75 23.16
CA SER A 275 4.02 12.72 21.70
C SER A 275 2.59 12.30 21.35
N LEU A 276 1.98 11.39 22.11
CA LEU A 276 0.56 11.04 21.93
C LEU A 276 -0.35 12.22 22.25
N ARG A 277 -0.04 12.99 23.31
CA ARG A 277 -0.78 14.20 23.66
C ARG A 277 -0.69 15.25 22.56
N PHE A 278 0.51 15.51 22.04
CA PHE A 278 0.68 16.35 20.84
C PHE A 278 -0.19 15.83 19.68
N ALA A 279 -0.08 14.53 19.35
CA ALA A 279 -0.75 13.96 18.19
C ALA A 279 -2.28 14.10 18.28
N LEU A 280 -2.89 13.74 19.42
CA LEU A 280 -4.35 13.81 19.58
C LEU A 280 -4.88 15.25 19.51
N HIS A 281 -4.21 16.18 20.19
CA HIS A 281 -4.60 17.59 20.12
C HIS A 281 -4.38 18.17 18.72
N HIS A 282 -3.32 17.77 18.03
CA HIS A 282 -3.00 18.27 16.68
C HIS A 282 -4.00 17.72 15.65
N THR A 283 -4.34 16.42 15.73
CA THR A 283 -5.34 15.83 14.83
C THR A 283 -6.72 16.43 15.05
N GLN A 284 -7.11 16.71 16.30
CA GLN A 284 -8.37 17.40 16.58
C GLN A 284 -8.37 18.83 16.04
N GLN A 285 -7.33 19.62 16.35
CA GLN A 285 -7.21 21.02 15.93
C GLN A 285 -7.30 21.17 14.41
N HIS A 286 -6.63 20.30 13.67
CA HIS A 286 -6.55 20.35 12.22
C HIS A 286 -7.57 19.48 11.49
N LYS A 287 -8.55 18.91 12.22
CA LYS A 287 -9.59 18.01 11.69
C LYS A 287 -9.01 16.91 10.81
N MET A 288 -7.92 16.30 11.26
CA MET A 288 -7.24 15.24 10.52
C MET A 288 -8.04 13.95 10.60
N GLU A 289 -8.08 13.23 9.49
CA GLU A 289 -8.66 11.89 9.43
C GLU A 289 -7.81 10.88 10.20
N ARG A 290 -8.46 9.79 10.65
CA ARG A 290 -7.83 8.65 11.30
C ARG A 290 -7.61 7.50 10.33
#